data_AF-A0A516R8W3-F1
#
_entry.id   AF-A0A516R8W3-F1
#
_cell.length_a   1.000
_cell.length_b   1.000
_cell.length_c   1.000
_cell.angle_alpha   90.00
_cell.angle_beta   90.00
_cell.angle_gamma   90.00
#
_symmetry.space_group_name_H-M   'P 1'
#
loop_
_entity.id
_entity.type
_entity.pdbx_description
1 polymer ?
#
loop_
_entity_poly.entity_id
_entity_poly.type
_entity_poly.pdbx_seq_one_letter_code
_entity_poly.pdbx_strand_id
1 'polypeptide(L)'
;MTVAIGLLGVVLGGLLGAVGSYVTTRSGLLLQLEHAYDVTLRDRRLDRYERLFHVSRCVPRYWPEGEEPSRADLVRFREEFHDWYFGEEAGGMYLTPAAKELYLALQNALFEGMRTGTGESDDSPVPAVDSEAIRRCASELRHQLVEDVGVAQPPRMRWVRVSRTEPPRGHGA
;
A
#
# COMPACT_ATOMS: atom_id res chain seq x y z
N MET A 1 18.69 -40.85 -53.99
CA MET A 1 17.46 -40.31 -53.37
C MET A 1 17.56 -40.15 -51.85
N THR A 2 18.35 -40.96 -51.13
CA THR A 2 18.53 -40.87 -49.67
C THR A 2 19.23 -39.59 -49.18
N VAL A 3 20.20 -39.07 -49.94
CA VAL A 3 20.94 -37.84 -49.60
C VAL A 3 20.05 -36.59 -49.57
N ALA A 4 19.09 -36.49 -50.51
CA ALA A 4 18.17 -35.35 -50.58
C ALA A 4 17.19 -35.31 -49.39
N ILE A 5 16.74 -36.49 -48.92
CA ILE A 5 15.85 -36.61 -47.75
C ILE A 5 16.59 -36.21 -46.46
N GLY A 6 17.86 -36.60 -46.32
CA GLY A 6 18.69 -36.20 -45.17
C GLY A 6 18.95 -34.69 -45.12
N LEU A 7 19.27 -34.08 -46.26
CA LEU A 7 19.47 -32.63 -46.38
C LEU A 7 18.20 -31.84 -46.04
N LEU A 8 17.04 -32.30 -46.50
CA LEU A 8 15.75 -31.68 -46.22
C LEU A 8 15.41 -31.76 -44.72
N GLY A 9 15.72 -32.86 -44.05
CA GLY A 9 15.57 -33.01 -42.60
C GLY A 9 16.46 -32.07 -41.79
N VAL A 10 17.72 -31.86 -42.20
CA VAL A 10 18.65 -30.92 -41.54
C VAL A 10 18.17 -29.47 -41.68
N VAL A 11 17.72 -29.08 -42.88
CA VAL A 11 17.20 -27.73 -43.12
C VAL A 11 15.91 -27.49 -42.32
N LEU A 12 14.98 -28.45 -42.34
CA LEU A 12 13.72 -28.33 -41.59
C LEU A 12 13.98 -28.31 -40.07
N GLY A 13 14.85 -29.19 -39.57
CA GLY A 13 15.22 -29.25 -38.16
C GLY A 13 15.95 -27.99 -37.69
N GLY A 14 16.87 -27.46 -38.50
CA GLY A 14 17.55 -26.19 -38.22
C GLY A 14 16.60 -25.00 -38.19
N LEU A 15 15.64 -24.94 -39.12
CA LEU A 15 14.65 -23.87 -39.19
C LEU A 15 13.67 -23.93 -38.02
N LEU A 16 13.17 -25.12 -37.67
CA LEU A 16 12.33 -25.33 -36.48
C LEU A 16 13.07 -25.03 -35.19
N GLY A 17 14.35 -25.41 -35.09
CA GLY A 17 15.21 -25.10 -33.94
C GLY A 17 15.45 -23.60 -33.77
N ALA A 18 15.68 -22.88 -34.87
CA ALA A 18 15.87 -21.43 -34.87
C ALA A 18 14.58 -20.69 -34.45
N VAL A 19 13.42 -21.09 -35.00
CA VAL A 19 12.11 -20.53 -34.63
C VAL A 19 11.80 -20.82 -33.15
N GLY A 20 12.00 -22.05 -32.69
CA GLY A 20 11.78 -22.42 -31.30
C GLY A 20 12.69 -21.65 -30.33
N SER A 21 13.96 -21.48 -30.68
CA SER A 21 14.92 -20.69 -29.90
C SER A 21 14.53 -19.22 -29.84
N TYR A 22 14.09 -18.63 -30.96
CA TYR A 22 13.65 -17.24 -31.01
C TYR A 22 12.41 -17.00 -30.13
N VAL A 23 11.39 -17.86 -30.24
CA VAL A 23 10.18 -17.76 -29.42
C VAL A 23 10.51 -17.89 -27.93
N THR A 24 11.31 -18.89 -27.56
CA THR A 24 11.70 -19.13 -26.16
C THR A 24 12.47 -17.95 -25.58
N THR A 25 13.44 -17.42 -26.33
CA THR A 25 14.24 -16.25 -25.93
C THR A 25 13.35 -15.03 -25.75
N ARG A 26 12.45 -14.77 -26.70
CA ARG A 26 11.55 -13.62 -26.66
C ARG A 26 10.56 -13.70 -25.49
N SER A 27 9.96 -14.86 -25.26
CA SER A 27 9.08 -15.08 -24.11
C SER A 27 9.81 -14.92 -22.78
N GLY A 28 11.05 -15.43 -22.69
CA GLY A 28 11.90 -15.24 -21.51
C GLY A 28 12.18 -13.77 -21.21
N LEU A 29 12.50 -12.98 -22.23
CA LEU A 29 12.73 -11.53 -22.09
C LEU A 29 11.48 -10.79 -21.62
N LEU A 30 10.30 -11.12 -22.15
CA LEU A 30 9.04 -10.50 -21.73
C LEU A 30 8.72 -10.79 -20.27
N LEU A 31 8.84 -12.06 -19.85
CA LEU A 31 8.63 -12.44 -18.44
C LEU A 31 9.64 -11.76 -17.51
N GLN A 32 10.90 -11.62 -17.93
CA GLN A 32 11.91 -10.91 -17.16
C GLN A 32 11.60 -9.42 -17.03
N LEU A 33 11.10 -8.78 -18.11
CA LEU A 33 10.71 -7.37 -18.09
C LEU A 33 9.50 -7.13 -17.19
N GLU A 34 8.48 -7.98 -17.27
CA GLU A 34 7.31 -7.93 -16.38
C GLU A 34 7.75 -8.09 -14.93
N HIS A 35 8.57 -9.10 -14.64
CA HIS A 35 9.06 -9.34 -13.29
C HIS A 35 9.91 -8.17 -12.76
N ALA A 36 10.82 -7.63 -13.58
CA ALA A 36 11.64 -6.49 -13.20
C ALA A 36 10.80 -5.22 -12.98
N TYR A 37 9.77 -5.00 -13.79
CA TYR A 37 8.82 -3.91 -13.62
C TYR A 37 8.06 -4.04 -12.30
N ASP A 38 7.53 -5.22 -12.00
CA ASP A 38 6.78 -5.48 -10.77
C ASP A 38 7.64 -5.31 -9.53
N VAL A 39 8.88 -5.82 -9.54
CA VAL A 39 9.85 -5.62 -8.44
C VAL A 39 10.15 -4.13 -8.27
N THR A 40 10.47 -3.43 -9.34
CA THR A 40 10.78 -1.99 -9.28
C THR A 40 9.60 -1.18 -8.74
N LEU A 41 8.38 -1.49 -9.18
CA LEU A 41 7.17 -0.81 -8.72
C LEU A 41 6.90 -1.11 -7.25
N ARG A 42 7.09 -2.36 -6.82
CA ARG A 42 6.94 -2.78 -5.42
C ARG A 42 7.95 -2.08 -4.51
N ASP A 43 9.22 -2.03 -4.91
CA ASP A 43 10.28 -1.40 -4.12
C ASP A 43 10.03 0.10 -3.97
N ARG A 44 9.60 0.77 -5.05
CA ARG A 44 9.19 2.18 -4.98
C ARG A 44 7.96 2.39 -4.09
N ARG A 45 6.96 1.51 -4.16
CA ARG A 45 5.81 1.58 -3.25
C ARG A 45 6.23 1.40 -1.80
N LEU A 46 7.10 0.46 -1.51
CA LEU A 46 7.55 0.18 -0.15
C LEU A 46 8.17 1.42 0.51
N ASP A 47 9.11 2.09 -0.16
CA ASP A 47 9.73 3.32 0.34
C ASP A 47 8.69 4.44 0.61
N ARG A 48 7.72 4.63 -0.29
CA ARG A 48 6.68 5.66 -0.10
C ARG A 48 5.67 5.28 0.98
N TYR A 49 5.30 4.00 1.05
CA TYR A 49 4.32 3.48 2.00
C TYR A 49 4.86 3.44 3.42
N GLU A 50 6.16 3.16 3.60
CA GLU A 50 6.81 3.25 4.90
C GLU A 50 6.69 4.67 5.48
N ARG A 51 6.92 5.69 4.65
CA ARG A 51 6.77 7.10 5.06
C ARG A 51 5.33 7.44 5.40
N LEU A 52 4.35 7.03 4.57
CA LEU A 52 2.93 7.24 4.88
C LEU A 52 2.52 6.54 6.19
N PHE A 53 3.02 5.32 6.40
CA PHE A 53 2.78 4.57 7.62
C PHE A 53 3.32 5.34 8.83
N HIS A 54 4.51 5.93 8.70
CA HIS A 54 5.09 6.79 9.74
C HIS A 54 4.27 8.06 9.98
N VAL A 55 3.86 8.77 8.93
CA VAL A 55 2.98 9.96 9.04
C VAL A 55 1.70 9.59 9.78
N SER A 56 1.12 8.42 9.50
CA SER A 56 -0.12 7.97 10.15
C SER A 56 -0.03 7.72 11.66
N ARG A 57 1.18 7.80 12.26
CA ARG A 57 1.37 7.69 13.71
C ARG A 57 0.60 8.75 14.50
N CYS A 58 0.32 9.90 13.89
CA CYS A 58 -0.47 10.98 14.49
C CYS A 58 -1.92 10.55 14.78
N VAL A 59 -2.40 9.49 14.10
CA VAL A 59 -3.69 8.84 14.33
C VAL A 59 -3.45 7.41 14.81
N PRO A 60 -3.14 7.21 16.10
CA PRO A 60 -2.97 5.88 16.68
C PRO A 60 -4.29 5.09 16.64
N ARG A 61 -4.20 3.78 16.87
CA ARG A 61 -5.40 2.91 16.93
C ARG A 61 -6.32 3.28 18.09
N TYR A 62 -5.74 3.75 19.19
CA TYR A 62 -6.43 4.26 20.37
C TYR A 62 -5.63 5.44 20.89
N TRP A 63 -6.30 6.54 21.23
CA TRP A 63 -5.69 7.60 22.03
C TRP A 63 -5.74 7.18 23.51
N PRO A 64 -4.71 7.52 24.30
CA PRO A 64 -4.85 7.51 25.76
C PRO A 64 -5.99 8.45 26.19
N GLU A 65 -6.63 8.15 27.31
CA GLU A 65 -7.73 8.97 27.83
C GLU A 65 -7.26 10.41 28.07
N GLY A 66 -7.95 11.39 27.47
CA GLY A 66 -7.63 12.81 27.62
C GLY A 66 -6.53 13.30 26.67
N GLU A 67 -6.01 12.43 25.80
CA GLU A 67 -5.07 12.78 24.73
C GLU A 67 -5.74 12.79 23.35
N GLU A 68 -7.07 12.86 23.30
CA GLU A 68 -7.80 13.08 22.06
C GLU A 68 -7.33 14.38 21.37
N PRO A 69 -7.14 14.35 20.05
CA PRO A 69 -6.64 15.50 19.33
C PRO A 69 -7.65 16.66 19.39
N SER A 70 -7.12 17.87 19.47
CA SER A 70 -7.89 19.08 19.25
C SER A 70 -8.20 19.27 17.76
N ARG A 71 -9.04 20.24 17.43
CA ARG A 71 -9.29 20.60 16.02
C ARG A 71 -8.04 21.17 15.35
N ALA A 72 -7.25 21.95 16.07
CA ALA A 72 -5.96 22.44 15.59
C ALA A 72 -5.00 21.29 15.23
N ASP A 73 -5.01 20.20 16.02
CA ASP A 73 -4.22 19.01 15.71
C ASP A 73 -4.69 18.33 14.42
N LEU A 74 -6.01 18.26 14.17
CA LEU A 74 -6.54 17.69 12.92
C LEU A 74 -6.12 18.48 11.67
N VAL A 75 -6.03 19.81 11.77
CA VAL A 75 -5.51 20.67 10.70
C VAL A 75 -4.08 20.25 10.37
N ARG A 76 -3.21 20.19 11.38
CA ARG A 76 -1.82 19.76 11.23
C ARG A 76 -1.71 18.36 10.65
N PHE A 77 -2.51 17.41 11.14
CA PHE A 77 -2.49 16.04 10.61
C PHE A 77 -2.85 16.01 9.12
N ARG A 78 -3.91 16.72 8.73
CA ARG A 78 -4.34 16.78 7.33
C ARG A 78 -3.27 17.40 6.42
N GLU A 79 -2.56 18.41 6.91
CA GLU A 79 -1.42 19.02 6.21
C GLU A 79 -0.27 18.03 6.06
N GLU A 80 0.13 17.31 7.11
CA GLU A 80 1.18 16.29 7.04
C GLU A 80 0.86 15.20 6.00
N PHE A 81 -0.38 14.72 5.94
CA PHE A 81 -0.82 13.78 4.91
C PHE A 81 -0.81 14.40 3.51
N HIS A 82 -1.29 15.64 3.39
CA HIS A 82 -1.32 16.36 2.12
C HIS A 82 0.09 16.58 1.55
N ASP A 83 1.03 16.99 2.40
CA ASP A 83 2.43 17.19 2.05
C ASP A 83 3.11 15.89 1.65
N TRP A 84 2.78 14.77 2.31
CA TRP A 84 3.25 13.47 1.84
C TRP A 84 2.69 13.13 0.44
N TYR A 85 1.42 13.44 0.17
CA TYR A 85 0.76 13.08 -1.08
C TYR A 85 1.28 13.91 -2.27
N PHE A 86 1.42 15.23 -2.10
CA PHE A 86 1.76 16.20 -3.16
C PHE A 86 3.17 16.78 -3.06
N GLY A 87 3.93 16.46 -2.02
CA GLY A 87 5.29 16.95 -1.81
C GLY A 87 6.27 16.47 -2.87
N GLU A 88 7.55 16.80 -2.68
CA GLU A 88 8.61 16.57 -3.67
C GLU A 88 8.73 15.10 -4.12
N GLU A 89 8.40 14.18 -3.23
CA GLU A 89 8.46 12.74 -3.48
C GLU A 89 7.22 12.18 -4.18
N ALA A 90 6.16 12.99 -4.28
CA ALA A 90 4.87 12.67 -4.87
C ALA A 90 4.34 11.30 -4.42
N GLY A 91 4.29 11.06 -3.11
CA GLY A 91 3.91 9.76 -2.52
C GLY A 91 2.56 9.25 -3.04
N GLY A 92 1.62 10.17 -3.28
CA GLY A 92 0.29 9.86 -3.80
C GLY A 92 0.28 9.18 -5.17
N MET A 93 1.34 9.32 -5.98
CA MET A 93 1.45 8.66 -7.29
C MET A 93 1.60 7.13 -7.19
N TYR A 94 2.08 6.63 -6.06
CA TYR A 94 2.40 5.21 -5.88
C TYR A 94 1.26 4.41 -5.26
N LEU A 95 0.22 5.09 -4.80
CA LEU A 95 -0.97 4.46 -4.22
C LEU A 95 -1.66 3.55 -5.26
N THR A 96 -2.04 2.35 -4.84
CA THR A 96 -3.01 1.55 -5.57
C THR A 96 -4.38 2.23 -5.55
N PRO A 97 -5.30 1.89 -6.46
CA PRO A 97 -6.67 2.41 -6.41
C PRO A 97 -7.34 2.21 -5.04
N ALA A 98 -7.21 1.02 -4.44
CA ALA A 98 -7.77 0.73 -3.12
C ALA A 98 -7.13 1.58 -2.00
N ALA A 99 -5.80 1.69 -1.97
CA ALA A 99 -5.12 2.51 -0.97
C ALA A 99 -5.47 4.00 -1.14
N LYS A 100 -5.63 4.46 -2.38
CA LYS A 100 -6.04 5.83 -2.69
C LYS A 100 -7.45 6.15 -2.19
N GLU A 101 -8.41 5.24 -2.38
CA GLU A 101 -9.76 5.41 -1.84
C GLU A 101 -9.76 5.57 -0.32
N LEU A 102 -9.01 4.71 0.39
CA LEU A 102 -8.88 4.77 1.85
C LEU A 102 -8.14 6.03 2.33
N TYR A 103 -7.10 6.46 1.59
CA TYR A 103 -6.42 7.72 1.85
C TYR A 103 -7.37 8.92 1.75
N LEU A 104 -8.17 8.98 0.68
CA LEU A 104 -9.16 10.04 0.51
C LEU A 104 -10.27 9.98 1.58
N ALA A 105 -10.69 8.78 1.97
CA ALA A 105 -11.63 8.60 3.07
C ALA A 105 -11.08 9.15 4.40
N LEU A 106 -9.80 8.91 4.69
CA LEU A 106 -9.13 9.49 5.86
C LEU A 106 -9.05 11.02 5.77
N GLN A 107 -8.64 11.58 4.63
CA GLN A 107 -8.59 13.04 4.44
C GLN A 107 -9.97 13.70 4.62
N ASN A 108 -11.03 13.04 4.17
CA ASN A 108 -12.40 13.49 4.36
C ASN A 108 -12.83 13.38 5.84
N ALA A 109 -12.51 12.29 6.53
CA ALA A 109 -12.81 12.14 7.95
C ALA A 109 -12.11 13.22 8.81
N LEU A 110 -10.84 13.53 8.50
CA LEU A 110 -10.12 14.64 9.12
C LEU A 110 -10.82 15.97 8.83
N PHE A 111 -11.27 16.19 7.60
CA PHE A 111 -11.98 17.41 7.22
C PHE A 111 -13.33 17.58 7.94
N GLU A 112 -14.12 16.52 8.04
CA GLU A 112 -15.39 16.57 8.77
C GLU A 112 -15.15 16.79 10.27
N GLY A 113 -14.17 16.13 10.88
CA GLY A 113 -13.83 16.34 12.30
C GLY A 113 -13.40 17.79 12.62
N MET A 114 -12.81 18.51 11.66
CA MET A 114 -12.54 19.95 11.80
C MET A 114 -13.80 20.81 11.72
N ARG A 115 -14.82 20.39 10.96
CA ARG A 115 -16.06 21.14 10.76
C ARG A 115 -17.08 20.91 11.87
N THR A 116 -17.16 19.70 12.41
CA THR A 116 -18.06 19.39 13.52
C THR A 116 -17.67 20.26 14.72
N GLY A 117 -18.63 21.01 15.28
CA GLY A 117 -18.40 21.89 16.43
C GLY A 117 -18.11 23.36 16.10
N THR A 118 -18.52 23.85 14.93
CA THR A 118 -18.57 25.31 14.64
C THR A 118 -19.24 26.07 15.78
N GLY A 119 -18.45 26.80 16.58
CA GLY A 119 -18.89 27.53 17.77
C GLY A 119 -18.12 27.18 19.05
N GLU A 120 -17.39 26.07 19.06
CA GLU A 120 -16.47 25.68 20.13
C GLU A 120 -15.04 26.19 19.86
N SER A 121 -14.20 26.22 20.90
CA SER A 121 -12.79 26.61 20.75
C SER A 121 -12.01 25.58 19.89
N ASP A 122 -10.99 26.04 19.18
CA ASP A 122 -10.09 25.19 18.39
C ASP A 122 -9.31 24.18 19.25
N ASP A 123 -9.11 24.50 20.54
CA ASP A 123 -8.42 23.65 21.53
C ASP A 123 -9.34 22.57 22.12
N SER A 124 -10.65 22.62 21.85
CA SER A 124 -11.57 21.59 22.34
C SER A 124 -11.27 20.23 21.67
N PRO A 125 -11.29 19.13 22.43
CA PRO A 125 -11.15 17.78 21.87
C PRO A 125 -12.22 17.50 20.82
N VAL A 126 -11.82 16.74 19.80
CA VAL A 126 -12.73 16.30 18.74
C VAL A 126 -13.80 15.37 19.32
N PRO A 127 -15.08 15.47 18.88
CA PRO A 127 -16.14 14.58 19.32
C PRO A 127 -15.78 13.10 19.14
N ALA A 128 -16.20 12.26 20.09
CA ALA A 128 -15.85 10.83 20.10
C ALA A 128 -16.21 10.09 18.80
N VAL A 129 -17.33 10.47 18.17
CA VAL A 129 -17.79 9.89 16.90
C VAL A 129 -16.83 10.18 15.74
N ASP A 130 -16.32 11.41 15.65
CA ASP A 130 -15.39 11.82 14.60
C ASP A 130 -14.01 11.22 14.86
N SER A 131 -13.58 11.22 16.12
CA SER A 131 -12.38 10.52 16.60
C SER A 131 -12.39 9.03 16.23
N GLU A 132 -13.50 8.32 16.43
CA GLU A 132 -13.65 6.92 16.01
C GLU A 132 -13.58 6.76 14.49
N ALA A 133 -14.27 7.61 13.73
CA ALA A 133 -14.26 7.57 12.27
C ALA A 133 -12.85 7.76 11.70
N ILE A 134 -12.11 8.75 12.20
CA ILE A 134 -10.73 9.05 11.80
C ILE A 134 -9.82 7.83 12.09
N ARG A 135 -9.92 7.25 13.29
CA ARG A 135 -9.11 6.06 13.66
C ARG A 135 -9.42 4.85 12.80
N ARG A 136 -10.70 4.62 12.50
CA ARG A 136 -11.11 3.53 11.61
C ARG A 136 -10.48 3.70 10.23
N CYS A 137 -10.63 4.87 9.61
CA CYS A 137 -10.05 5.15 8.29
C CYS A 137 -8.52 5.01 8.30
N ALA A 138 -7.83 5.52 9.33
CA ALA A 138 -6.39 5.37 9.44
C ALA A 138 -5.95 3.91 9.62
N SER A 139 -6.72 3.11 10.36
CA SER A 139 -6.45 1.67 10.52
C SER A 139 -6.66 0.90 9.21
N GLU A 140 -7.73 1.19 8.48
CA GLU A 140 -8.02 0.58 7.18
C GLU A 140 -6.94 0.95 6.15
N LEU A 141 -6.55 2.22 6.09
CA LEU A 141 -5.44 2.68 5.24
C LEU A 141 -4.17 1.89 5.56
N ARG A 142 -3.72 1.88 6.82
CA ARG A 142 -2.53 1.12 7.23
C ARG A 142 -2.60 -0.35 6.85
N HIS A 143 -3.76 -0.99 7.00
CA HIS A 143 -3.95 -2.38 6.60
C HIS A 143 -3.76 -2.56 5.08
N GLN A 144 -4.39 -1.71 4.27
CA GLN A 144 -4.24 -1.77 2.81
C GLN A 144 -2.80 -1.51 2.35
N LEU A 145 -2.08 -0.59 3.00
CA LEU A 145 -0.67 -0.33 2.67
C LEU A 145 0.16 -1.62 2.85
N VAL A 146 -0.07 -2.36 3.94
CA VAL A 146 0.64 -3.61 4.24
C VAL A 146 0.23 -4.75 3.29
N GLU A 147 -1.03 -4.78 2.85
CA GLU A 147 -1.52 -5.71 1.82
C GLU A 147 -0.85 -5.47 0.46
N ASP A 148 -0.79 -4.21 0.02
CA ASP A 148 -0.22 -3.82 -1.28
C ASP A 148 1.27 -4.18 -1.42
N VAL A 149 2.06 -4.07 -0.34
CA VAL A 149 3.48 -4.44 -0.35
C VAL A 149 3.70 -5.95 -0.13
N GLY A 150 2.62 -6.70 0.13
CA GLY A 150 2.64 -8.14 0.34
C GLY A 150 3.19 -8.58 1.69
N VAL A 151 3.25 -7.67 2.68
CA VAL A 151 3.68 -8.01 4.05
C VAL A 151 2.55 -8.71 4.83
N ALA A 152 1.30 -8.43 4.49
CA ALA A 152 0.14 -9.11 5.08
C ALA A 152 -0.12 -10.49 4.46
N GLN A 153 0.44 -10.77 3.29
CA GLN A 153 0.42 -12.11 2.73
C GLN A 153 1.38 -12.98 3.53
N PRO A 154 0.94 -14.14 4.06
CA PRO A 154 1.86 -15.06 4.70
C PRO A 154 2.97 -15.37 3.69
N PRO A 155 4.24 -15.45 4.12
CA PRO A 155 5.29 -15.91 3.23
C PRO A 155 4.79 -17.21 2.60
N ARG A 156 4.91 -17.36 1.27
CA ARG A 156 4.54 -18.62 0.57
C ARG A 156 5.40 -19.82 1.00
N MET A 157 6.08 -19.71 2.14
CA MET A 157 6.60 -20.81 2.92
C MET A 157 5.46 -21.38 3.75
N ARG A 158 5.11 -22.62 3.46
CA ARG A 158 3.99 -23.45 3.96
C ARG A 158 3.74 -23.48 5.49
N TRP A 159 4.48 -22.75 6.34
CA TRP A 159 4.60 -23.04 7.78
C TRP A 159 4.58 -21.86 8.76
N VAL A 160 4.13 -20.65 8.41
CA VAL A 160 4.01 -19.55 9.40
C VAL A 160 2.58 -19.04 9.49
N ARG A 161 1.91 -19.32 10.61
CA ARG A 161 0.66 -18.62 11.00
C ARG A 161 1.04 -17.44 11.91
N VAL A 162 0.72 -16.23 11.47
CA VAL A 162 0.78 -15.04 12.32
C VAL A 162 -0.45 -15.04 13.23
N SER A 163 -0.24 -15.00 14.55
CA SER A 163 -1.31 -14.97 15.54
C SER A 163 -2.04 -13.64 15.55
N ARG A 164 -3.33 -13.65 15.91
CA ARG A 164 -4.20 -12.47 16.02
C ARG A 164 -3.71 -11.56 17.15
N THR A 165 -3.53 -10.26 16.88
CA THR A 165 -3.21 -9.26 17.90
C THR A 165 -4.43 -8.98 18.77
N GLU A 166 -4.40 -9.37 20.05
CA GLU A 166 -5.44 -9.06 21.03
C GLU A 166 -5.36 -7.59 21.47
N PRO A 167 -6.49 -6.93 21.77
CA PRO A 167 -6.49 -5.60 22.38
C PRO A 167 -5.82 -5.65 23.77
N PRO A 168 -5.18 -4.55 24.22
CA PRO A 168 -4.65 -4.47 25.58
C PRO A 168 -5.79 -4.69 26.58
N ARG A 169 -5.57 -5.55 27.57
CA ARG A 169 -6.53 -5.78 28.65
C ARG A 169 -6.61 -4.51 29.48
N GLY A 170 -7.76 -3.85 29.45
CA GLY A 170 -8.05 -2.73 30.34
C GLY A 170 -7.77 -3.15 31.78
N HIS A 171 -6.88 -2.42 32.45
CA HIS A 171 -6.65 -2.61 33.87
C HIS A 171 -7.89 -2.05 34.57
N GLY A 172 -8.76 -2.94 35.04
CA GLY A 172 -9.83 -2.57 35.94
C GLY A 172 -9.25 -2.05 37.25
N ALA A 173 -9.77 -0.89 37.66
CA ALA A 173 -9.79 -0.25 38.99
C ALA A 173 -8.80 -0.75 40.06
#